data_AF-A0A3M1IT25-F1
#
_entry.id   AF-A0A3M1IT25-F1
#
_cell.length_a   1.000
_cell.length_b   1.000
_cell.length_c   1.000
_cell.angle_alpha   90.00
_cell.angle_beta   90.00
_cell.angle_gamma   90.00
#
_symmetry.space_group_name_H-M   'P 1'
#
loop_
_entity.id
_entity.type
_entity.pdbx_description
1 polymer ?
#
loop_
_entity_poly.entity_id
_entity_poly.type
_entity_poly.pdbx_seq_one_letter_code
_entity_poly.pdbx_strand_id
1 'polypeptide(L)'
;MQFKNLFKSLPVLALALLLAALLALPAAAQGPGGDVSIQAVDFTTFLWNPPATSVARGDGAVLTRLDIQGAQQISGFTLAIGYDASIVAPDSVEPGDLLPGTRGVDYFMTVTSGGAALQCGGDSSFTVTVAYLNPAMTVNGSGSLLDITWRSDPDAAVNDVGNICLDGTTSLVVDNGGVPSVTPVPTVNATITIDPPSIFKFQIGLEGGQNSGLNIPAVPDDVLTQVTINGIYPCDGGGVDPLGFCTFNNATTSPPYSISVSRAGYLSATANFTDPGNSSSVWLLAGDLNNDNVINIFDIQLMASLLGSPVGPPPSETTLLQSADYTGPGNIPDGLINIQDLVLMAKNFGVSGPTDGSVPSGTFPF
;
A
#
# COMPACT_ATOMS: atom_id res chain seq x y z
N MET A 1 -14.95 8.10 8.68
CA MET A 1 -14.86 8.13 10.16
C MET A 1 -15.44 9.45 10.66
N GLN A 2 -16.34 9.42 11.63
CA GLN A 2 -17.05 10.61 12.13
C GLN A 2 -16.14 11.50 13.00
N PHE A 3 -15.87 12.74 12.55
CA PHE A 3 -15.29 13.77 13.42
C PHE A 3 -16.32 14.20 14.46
N LYS A 4 -16.17 13.73 15.71
CA LYS A 4 -16.99 14.16 16.84
C LYS A 4 -16.50 15.49 17.38
N ASN A 5 -17.33 16.52 17.16
CA ASN A 5 -17.56 17.72 17.97
C ASN A 5 -16.78 17.81 19.30
N LEU A 6 -15.68 18.57 19.31
CA LEU A 6 -15.10 19.07 20.56
C LEU A 6 -14.41 20.44 20.40
N PHE A 7 -15.10 21.43 19.85
CA PHE A 7 -14.66 22.83 19.92
C PHE A 7 -15.82 23.75 20.25
N LYS A 8 -16.02 23.99 21.55
CA LYS A 8 -16.72 25.19 22.03
C LYS A 8 -15.68 26.24 22.40
N SER A 9 -15.42 27.12 21.42
CA SER A 9 -15.24 28.57 21.60
C SER A 9 -14.59 29.05 22.89
N LEU A 10 -13.26 29.06 23.01
CA LEU A 10 -12.59 29.89 24.04
C LEU A 10 -11.10 30.29 23.82
N PRO A 11 -10.30 29.84 22.81
CA PRO A 11 -8.88 30.23 22.76
C PRO A 11 -8.58 31.49 21.93
N VAL A 12 -9.49 31.93 21.05
CA VAL A 12 -9.20 33.03 20.11
C VAL A 12 -9.09 34.40 20.80
N LEU A 13 -9.89 34.64 21.85
CA LEU A 13 -9.85 35.91 22.59
C LEU A 13 -8.64 36.00 23.53
N ALA A 14 -8.18 34.86 24.07
CA ALA A 14 -7.00 34.80 24.93
C ALA A 14 -5.70 35.03 24.13
N LEU A 15 -5.62 34.53 22.90
CA LEU A 15 -4.46 34.74 22.02
C LEU A 15 -4.37 36.19 21.51
N ALA A 16 -5.50 36.82 21.20
CA ALA A 16 -5.55 38.23 20.79
C ALA A 16 -5.14 39.20 21.92
N LEU A 17 -5.51 38.90 23.18
CA LEU A 17 -5.11 39.70 24.35
C LEU A 17 -3.62 39.54 24.72
N LEU A 18 -3.05 38.36 24.50
CA LEU A 18 -1.61 38.13 24.72
C LEU A 18 -0.76 38.89 23.68
N LEU A 19 -1.24 39.00 22.44
CA LEU A 19 -0.57 39.76 21.37
C LEU A 19 -0.62 41.28 21.61
N ALA A 20 -1.72 41.79 22.17
CA ALA A 20 -1.86 43.21 22.51
C ALA A 20 -1.00 43.62 23.72
N ALA A 21 -0.76 42.71 24.68
CA ALA A 21 0.07 42.99 25.85
C ALA A 21 1.58 43.10 25.54
N LEU A 22 2.05 42.45 24.46
CA LEU A 22 3.44 42.52 24.01
C LEU A 22 3.79 43.85 23.30
N LEU A 23 2.79 44.64 22.90
CA LEU A 23 3.00 45.93 22.22
C LEU A 23 3.11 47.13 23.20
N ALA A 24 2.99 46.91 24.51
CA ALA A 24 2.85 47.97 25.51
C ALA A 24 4.04 48.09 26.50
N LEU A 25 5.26 47.76 26.08
CA LEU A 25 6.46 48.08 26.87
C LEU A 25 6.98 49.49 26.52
N PRO A 26 7.33 50.33 27.51
CA PRO A 26 7.84 51.66 27.26
C PRO A 26 9.23 51.57 26.60
N ALA A 27 9.39 52.28 25.48
CA ALA A 27 10.66 52.46 24.79
C ALA A 27 11.71 53.04 25.74
N ALA A 28 12.65 52.22 26.19
CA ALA A 28 13.88 52.70 26.80
C ALA A 28 14.74 53.32 25.68
N ALA A 29 14.95 54.63 25.77
CA ALA A 29 15.80 55.38 24.86
C ALA A 29 17.23 54.84 24.91
N GLN A 30 17.62 54.04 23.91
CA GLN A 30 19.00 53.69 23.63
C GLN A 30 19.64 54.84 22.83
N GLY A 31 20.84 55.28 23.26
CA GLY A 31 21.66 56.26 22.54
C GLY A 31 22.08 55.75 21.15
N PRO A 32 22.81 56.57 20.36
CA PRO A 32 23.14 56.24 18.96
C PRO A 32 24.14 55.07 18.89
N GLY A 33 23.61 53.86 18.99
CA GLY A 33 24.28 52.59 18.70
C GLY A 33 24.30 52.39 17.19
N GLY A 34 25.44 51.91 16.70
CA GLY A 34 25.83 51.92 15.29
C GLY A 34 24.83 51.33 14.30
N ASP A 35 25.04 51.70 13.03
CA ASP A 35 24.27 51.23 11.88
C ASP A 35 23.91 49.74 12.00
N VAL A 36 22.65 49.47 12.32
CA VAL A 36 22.08 48.13 12.20
C VAL A 36 21.95 47.89 10.70
N SER A 37 22.98 47.28 10.09
CA SER A 37 22.87 46.78 8.74
C SER A 37 21.74 45.77 8.71
N ILE A 38 20.63 46.11 8.06
CA ILE A 38 19.54 45.17 7.77
C ILE A 38 20.17 44.05 6.94
N GLN A 39 20.42 42.91 7.57
CA GLN A 39 20.96 41.75 6.88
C GLN A 39 19.82 41.16 6.06
N ALA A 40 19.91 41.30 4.74
CA ALA A 40 19.05 40.56 3.84
C ALA A 40 19.35 39.07 4.06
N VAL A 41 18.31 38.34 4.44
CA VAL A 41 18.40 36.90 4.67
C VAL A 41 18.08 36.24 3.34
N ASP A 42 19.08 35.59 2.77
CA ASP A 42 19.01 34.94 1.46
C ASP A 42 18.93 33.42 1.69
N PHE A 43 17.79 32.84 1.33
CA PHE A 43 17.62 31.40 1.18
C PHE A 43 17.17 31.13 -0.25
N THR A 44 17.57 29.99 -0.81
CA THR A 44 17.65 29.88 -2.27
C THR A 44 16.39 29.30 -2.91
N THR A 45 15.72 28.32 -2.28
CA THR A 45 14.55 27.65 -2.86
C THR A 45 13.87 26.67 -1.89
N PHE A 46 12.59 26.40 -2.12
CA PHE A 46 11.87 25.25 -1.58
C PHE A 46 11.83 24.12 -2.62
N LEU A 47 12.11 22.90 -2.19
CA LEU A 47 12.18 21.73 -3.06
C LEU A 47 11.37 20.58 -2.47
N TRP A 48 10.55 19.93 -3.28
CA TRP A 48 9.97 18.65 -2.92
C TRP A 48 10.95 17.52 -3.16
N ASN A 49 11.03 16.60 -2.21
CA ASN A 49 11.93 15.46 -2.26
C ASN A 49 11.19 14.16 -1.88
N PRO A 50 11.01 13.23 -2.82
CA PRO A 50 11.33 13.38 -4.24
C PRO A 50 10.38 14.38 -4.95
N PRO A 51 10.78 15.00 -6.08
CA PRO A 51 9.91 15.89 -6.87
C PRO A 51 8.83 15.15 -7.65
N ALA A 52 8.98 13.83 -7.81
CA ALA A 52 7.96 12.95 -8.37
C ALA A 52 8.03 11.62 -7.64
N THR A 53 6.88 11.06 -7.28
CA THR A 53 6.78 9.75 -6.65
C THR A 53 5.50 9.05 -7.10
N SER A 54 5.35 7.80 -6.70
CA SER A 54 4.14 7.04 -6.97
C SER A 54 3.62 6.38 -5.70
N VAL A 55 2.32 6.09 -5.70
CA VAL A 55 1.61 5.45 -4.61
C VAL A 55 0.64 4.43 -5.17
N ALA A 56 0.55 3.27 -4.53
CA ALA A 56 -0.41 2.25 -4.95
C ALA A 56 -1.86 2.76 -4.80
N ARG A 57 -2.71 2.43 -5.77
CA ARG A 57 -4.16 2.65 -5.67
C ARG A 57 -4.76 1.89 -4.47
N GLY A 58 -5.76 2.48 -3.83
CA GLY A 58 -6.52 1.82 -2.77
C GLY A 58 -5.79 1.85 -1.43
N ASP A 59 -5.60 3.04 -0.86
CA ASP A 59 -5.01 3.26 0.46
C ASP A 59 -3.48 3.01 0.56
N GLY A 60 -2.78 3.05 -0.58
CA GLY A 60 -1.33 3.13 -0.58
C GLY A 60 -0.86 4.43 0.09
N ALA A 61 0.30 4.40 0.74
CA ALA A 61 0.90 5.57 1.37
C ALA A 61 2.29 5.88 0.80
N VAL A 62 2.63 7.17 0.68
CA VAL A 62 3.93 7.63 0.20
C VAL A 62 4.41 8.85 0.97
N LEU A 63 5.71 8.89 1.27
CA LEU A 63 6.36 10.02 1.94
C LEU A 63 6.94 11.00 0.92
N THR A 64 6.66 12.28 1.11
CA THR A 64 7.38 13.39 0.45
C THR A 64 7.90 14.34 1.51
N ARG A 65 9.05 14.96 1.24
CA ARG A 65 9.65 15.97 2.10
C ARG A 65 9.61 17.34 1.44
N LEU A 66 9.36 18.36 2.23
CA LEU A 66 9.54 19.74 1.81
C LEU A 66 10.88 20.25 2.34
N ASP A 67 11.87 20.26 1.46
CA ASP A 67 13.22 20.71 1.76
C ASP A 67 13.35 22.23 1.55
N ILE A 68 14.17 22.87 2.37
CA ILE A 68 14.64 24.24 2.16
C ILE A 68 16.14 24.23 1.91
N GLN A 69 16.59 25.10 1.01
CA GLN A 69 18.01 25.27 0.70
C GLN A 69 18.53 26.61 1.23
N GLY A 70 19.61 26.54 2.03
CA GLY A 70 20.30 27.73 2.54
C GLY A 70 19.46 28.58 3.50
N ALA A 71 18.63 27.95 4.35
CA ALA A 71 17.93 28.66 5.41
C ALA A 71 18.93 29.43 6.29
N GLN A 72 18.59 30.67 6.63
CA GLN A 72 19.39 31.52 7.51
C GLN A 72 18.45 32.16 8.52
N GLN A 73 18.68 31.89 9.81
CA GLN A 73 18.02 32.54 10.93
C GLN A 73 16.47 32.45 10.96
N ILE A 74 15.86 31.40 10.41
CA ILE A 74 14.39 31.29 10.41
C ILE A 74 13.90 30.95 11.83
N SER A 75 13.10 31.84 12.42
CA SER A 75 12.53 31.75 13.77
C SER A 75 11.03 31.43 13.79
N GLY A 76 10.46 31.10 12.61
CA GLY A 76 9.10 30.60 12.45
C GLY A 76 8.67 30.63 10.99
N PHE A 77 7.62 29.88 10.65
CA PHE A 77 7.04 29.91 9.32
C PHE A 77 5.55 29.58 9.31
N THR A 78 4.86 30.04 8.27
CA THR A 78 3.54 29.58 7.86
C THR A 78 3.60 29.23 6.39
N LEU A 79 3.30 27.98 6.07
CA LEU A 79 3.30 27.43 4.72
C LEU A 79 1.89 26.94 4.42
N ALA A 80 1.32 27.36 3.29
CA ALA A 80 0.12 26.74 2.77
C ALA A 80 0.51 25.77 1.64
N ILE A 81 -0.03 24.56 1.70
CA ILE A 81 0.31 23.44 0.83
C ILE A 81 -0.96 23.03 0.11
N GLY A 82 -0.88 23.01 -1.21
CA GLY A 82 -1.95 22.62 -2.11
C GLY A 82 -1.77 21.20 -2.62
N TYR A 83 -2.89 20.49 -2.82
CA TYR A 83 -2.94 19.13 -3.35
C TYR A 83 -4.24 18.85 -4.11
N ASP A 84 -4.26 17.77 -4.89
CA ASP A 84 -5.45 17.25 -5.56
C ASP A 84 -6.12 16.17 -4.69
N ALA A 85 -7.22 16.55 -4.01
CA ALA A 85 -7.94 15.69 -3.09
C ALA A 85 -8.69 14.55 -3.75
N SER A 86 -8.90 14.61 -5.07
CA SER A 86 -9.47 13.49 -5.83
C SER A 86 -8.46 12.38 -6.10
N ILE A 87 -7.16 12.63 -5.85
CA ILE A 87 -6.07 11.70 -6.13
C ILE A 87 -5.34 11.29 -4.85
N VAL A 88 -5.03 12.25 -3.98
CA VAL A 88 -4.32 12.00 -2.71
C VAL A 88 -4.86 12.86 -1.57
N ALA A 89 -4.71 12.37 -0.34
CA ALA A 89 -4.98 13.15 0.87
C ALA A 89 -3.79 13.05 1.84
N PRO A 90 -3.47 14.11 2.60
CA PRO A 90 -2.44 14.03 3.64
C PRO A 90 -2.94 13.13 4.79
N ASP A 91 -2.15 12.09 5.11
CA ASP A 91 -2.38 11.19 6.24
C ASP A 91 -1.73 11.74 7.52
N SER A 92 -0.47 12.18 7.40
CA SER A 92 0.28 12.79 8.47
C SER A 92 1.22 13.87 7.96
N VAL A 93 1.48 14.86 8.82
CA VAL A 93 2.45 15.94 8.59
C VAL A 93 3.31 16.02 9.84
N GLU A 94 4.58 15.71 9.69
CA GLU A 94 5.55 15.66 10.78
C GLU A 94 6.66 16.70 10.59
N PRO A 95 7.28 17.16 11.69
CA PRO A 95 8.47 18.00 11.60
C PRO A 95 9.60 17.29 10.85
N GLY A 96 10.24 17.98 9.90
CA GLY A 96 11.42 17.47 9.20
C GLY A 96 12.71 17.62 10.01
N ASP A 97 13.83 17.15 9.47
CA ASP A 97 15.14 17.09 10.15
C ASP A 97 15.67 18.45 10.65
N LEU A 98 15.27 19.56 10.02
CA LEU A 98 15.64 20.92 10.45
C LEU A 98 14.87 21.41 11.67
N LEU A 99 13.80 20.71 12.05
CA LEU A 99 13.03 20.97 13.26
C LEU A 99 13.51 19.98 14.35
N PRO A 100 14.22 20.45 15.40
CA PRO A 100 14.76 19.55 16.40
C PRO A 100 13.65 18.72 17.09
N GLY A 101 13.87 17.41 17.23
CA GLY A 101 12.85 16.43 17.59
C GLY A 101 12.35 16.40 19.04
N THR A 102 12.28 17.53 19.75
CA THR A 102 11.81 17.56 21.16
C THR A 102 10.34 17.93 21.26
N ARG A 103 9.47 16.92 21.47
CA ARG A 103 8.13 17.14 22.02
C ARG A 103 8.27 17.84 23.38
N GLY A 104 7.88 19.12 23.45
CA GLY A 104 7.42 19.71 24.71
C GLY A 104 8.00 21.05 25.15
N VAL A 105 8.92 21.72 24.45
CA VAL A 105 9.37 23.05 24.92
C VAL A 105 9.86 24.05 23.86
N ASP A 106 10.27 23.64 22.66
CA ASP A 106 11.09 24.55 21.82
C ASP A 106 10.36 25.16 20.60
N TYR A 107 9.28 24.55 20.13
CA TYR A 107 8.39 25.12 19.10
C TYR A 107 6.96 24.56 19.19
N PHE A 108 6.00 25.27 18.61
CA PHE A 108 4.68 24.74 18.32
C PHE A 108 4.53 24.52 16.82
N MET A 109 3.86 23.42 16.45
CA MET A 109 3.45 23.14 15.07
C MET A 109 1.94 22.91 15.07
N THR A 110 1.26 23.55 14.12
CA THR A 110 -0.18 23.38 13.92
C THR A 110 -0.45 23.13 12.45
N VAL A 111 -1.38 22.21 12.18
CA VAL A 111 -1.85 21.88 10.83
C VAL A 111 -3.34 22.21 10.78
N THR A 112 -3.75 23.07 9.87
CA THR A 112 -5.14 23.52 9.72
C THR A 112 -5.63 23.25 8.31
N SER A 113 -6.84 22.71 8.16
CA SER A 113 -7.46 22.54 6.83
C SER A 113 -7.62 23.88 6.12
N GLY A 114 -7.29 23.93 4.84
CA GLY A 114 -7.42 25.10 3.98
C GLY A 114 -8.69 25.10 3.13
N GLY A 115 -8.67 25.86 2.02
CA GLY A 115 -9.79 26.03 1.07
C GLY A 115 -9.52 25.42 -0.31
N ALA A 116 -10.51 25.55 -1.20
CA ALA A 116 -10.63 24.76 -2.44
C ALA A 116 -10.22 25.46 -3.76
N ALA A 117 -9.34 26.46 -3.71
CA ALA A 117 -8.91 27.17 -4.91
C ALA A 117 -7.42 27.48 -4.86
N LEU A 118 -6.67 26.89 -5.78
CA LEU A 118 -5.21 26.87 -5.77
C LEU A 118 -4.63 27.23 -7.13
N GLN A 119 -3.52 27.98 -7.13
CA GLN A 119 -2.86 28.43 -8.36
C GLN A 119 -2.10 27.32 -9.08
N CYS A 120 -1.79 26.22 -8.38
CA CYS A 120 -0.96 25.13 -8.88
C CYS A 120 -1.74 23.91 -9.41
N GLY A 121 -3.07 24.00 -9.51
CA GLY A 121 -3.92 22.94 -10.08
C GLY A 121 -4.47 21.91 -9.09
N GLY A 122 -4.18 22.04 -7.78
CA GLY A 122 -4.89 21.28 -6.74
C GLY A 122 -6.29 21.85 -6.46
N ASP A 123 -7.16 21.06 -5.82
CA ASP A 123 -8.52 21.46 -5.45
C ASP A 123 -8.70 21.57 -3.93
N SER A 124 -7.66 21.28 -3.13
CA SER A 124 -7.68 21.30 -1.66
C SER A 124 -6.34 21.72 -1.07
N SER A 125 -6.36 22.32 0.11
CA SER A 125 -5.13 22.78 0.79
C SER A 125 -5.14 22.53 2.29
N PHE A 126 -3.97 22.65 2.91
CA PHE A 126 -3.81 22.80 4.35
C PHE A 126 -2.69 23.81 4.65
N THR A 127 -2.69 24.34 5.87
CA THR A 127 -1.68 25.29 6.35
C THR A 127 -0.92 24.68 7.50
N VAL A 128 0.41 24.77 7.43
CA VAL A 128 1.33 24.41 8.50
C VAL A 128 1.93 25.67 9.08
N THR A 129 1.71 25.91 10.37
CA THR A 129 2.33 27.01 11.10
C THR A 129 3.27 26.43 12.16
N VAL A 130 4.53 26.87 12.09
CA VAL A 130 5.55 26.60 13.10
C VAL A 130 6.01 27.93 13.70
N ALA A 131 6.03 28.02 15.03
CA ALA A 131 6.77 29.11 15.67
C ALA A 131 7.52 28.62 16.90
N TYR A 132 8.70 29.22 17.11
CA TYR A 132 9.62 28.84 18.17
C TYR A 132 9.34 29.60 19.45
N LEU A 133 9.54 28.92 20.58
CA LEU A 133 9.41 29.51 21.91
C LEU A 133 10.77 30.00 22.40
N ASN A 134 10.76 31.02 23.26
CA ASN A 134 11.97 31.67 23.78
C ASN A 134 12.79 30.72 24.70
N PRO A 135 14.11 30.54 24.48
CA PRO A 135 14.96 31.19 23.47
C PRO A 135 14.66 30.70 22.05
N ALA A 136 14.42 31.66 21.16
CA ALA A 136 14.11 31.37 19.76
C ALA A 136 15.27 30.57 19.16
N MET A 137 15.01 29.30 18.85
CA MET A 137 15.90 28.56 17.98
C MET A 137 15.72 29.09 16.56
N THR A 138 16.83 29.15 15.84
CA THR A 138 16.80 29.49 14.43
C THR A 138 17.18 28.30 13.58
N VAL A 139 16.40 28.07 12.52
CA VAL A 139 16.75 27.11 11.48
C VAL A 139 17.82 27.72 10.59
N ASN A 140 18.91 26.98 10.44
CA ASN A 140 20.02 27.33 9.58
C ASN A 140 20.44 26.10 8.75
N GLY A 141 20.86 26.32 7.50
CA GLY A 141 21.34 25.28 6.60
C GLY A 141 20.30 24.76 5.63
N SER A 142 20.53 23.56 5.09
CA SER A 142 19.64 22.90 4.13
C SER A 142 19.14 21.56 4.68
N GLY A 143 17.91 21.19 4.37
CA GLY A 143 17.29 19.95 4.84
C GLY A 143 15.76 20.00 4.83
N SER A 144 15.13 18.94 5.34
CA SER A 144 13.66 18.84 5.41
C SER A 144 13.09 19.76 6.48
N LEU A 145 12.11 20.57 6.12
CA LEU A 145 11.26 21.30 7.07
C LEU A 145 10.06 20.46 7.51
N LEU A 146 9.49 19.69 6.59
CA LEU A 146 8.27 18.92 6.82
C LEU A 146 8.37 17.57 6.10
N ASP A 147 7.97 16.53 6.80
CA ASP A 147 7.79 15.19 6.26
C ASP A 147 6.27 14.94 6.17
N ILE A 148 5.76 14.75 4.95
CA ILE A 148 4.32 14.59 4.69
C ILE A 148 4.07 13.20 4.11
N THR A 149 3.25 12.42 4.79
CA THR A 149 2.76 11.14 4.29
C THR A 149 1.41 11.36 3.60
N TRP A 150 1.31 10.95 2.35
CA TRP A 150 0.11 11.02 1.53
C TRP A 150 -0.51 9.65 1.38
N ARG A 151 -1.83 9.57 1.35
CA ARG A 151 -2.60 8.38 0.97
C ARG A 151 -3.30 8.59 -0.36
N SER A 152 -3.36 7.56 -1.20
CA SER A 152 -4.19 7.59 -2.40
C SER A 152 -5.66 7.64 -2.04
N ASP A 153 -6.43 8.44 -2.79
CA ASP A 153 -7.89 8.40 -2.72
C ASP A 153 -8.38 7.02 -3.25
N PRO A 154 -9.34 6.35 -2.56
CA PRO A 154 -9.86 5.07 -3.01
C PRO A 154 -10.50 5.10 -4.40
N ASP A 155 -11.04 6.25 -4.81
CA ASP A 155 -11.74 6.44 -6.08
C ASP A 155 -10.79 6.88 -7.22
N ALA A 156 -9.55 7.28 -6.90
CA ALA A 156 -8.55 7.66 -7.89
C ALA A 156 -8.28 6.52 -8.89
N ALA A 157 -8.10 6.87 -10.17
CA ALA A 157 -7.81 5.91 -11.24
C ALA A 157 -6.31 5.65 -11.37
N VAL A 158 -5.95 4.48 -11.93
CA VAL A 158 -4.56 4.15 -12.23
C VAL A 158 -4.01 5.10 -13.29
N ASN A 159 -2.79 5.61 -13.06
CA ASN A 159 -2.12 6.67 -13.82
C ASN A 159 -2.69 8.08 -13.63
N ASP A 160 -3.62 8.30 -12.70
CA ASP A 160 -3.94 9.66 -12.26
C ASP A 160 -2.69 10.30 -11.65
N VAL A 161 -2.51 11.61 -11.90
CA VAL A 161 -1.34 12.37 -11.43
C VAL A 161 -1.82 13.55 -10.60
N GLY A 162 -1.59 13.47 -9.30
CA GLY A 162 -1.87 14.54 -8.35
C GLY A 162 -0.71 15.52 -8.27
N ASN A 163 -1.04 16.81 -8.24
CA ASN A 163 -0.04 17.87 -8.05
C ASN A 163 0.04 18.24 -6.57
N ILE A 164 1.26 18.46 -6.07
CA ILE A 164 1.52 19.03 -4.75
C ILE A 164 2.33 20.30 -4.94
N CYS A 165 1.98 21.36 -4.21
CA CYS A 165 2.66 22.63 -4.31
C CYS A 165 2.64 23.42 -3.00
N LEU A 166 3.46 24.46 -2.93
CA LEU A 166 3.25 25.53 -1.97
C LEU A 166 2.25 26.52 -2.60
N ASP A 167 1.12 26.72 -1.93
CA ASP A 167 0.06 27.61 -2.40
C ASP A 167 -0.14 28.76 -1.42
N GLY A 168 -0.45 29.95 -1.93
CA GLY A 168 -0.82 31.10 -1.13
C GLY A 168 0.35 31.78 -0.43
N THR A 169 0.02 32.56 0.61
CA THR A 169 0.99 33.37 1.36
C THR A 169 1.87 32.48 2.22
N THR A 170 3.03 32.08 1.70
CA THR A 170 4.14 31.57 2.52
C THR A 170 4.76 32.73 3.29
N SER A 171 4.78 32.63 4.62
CA SER A 171 5.41 33.62 5.49
C SER A 171 6.55 32.97 6.26
N LEU A 172 7.72 33.59 6.24
CA LEU A 172 8.86 33.22 7.05
C LEU A 172 9.14 34.35 8.04
N VAL A 173 9.35 33.98 9.29
CA VAL A 173 9.78 34.89 10.35
C VAL A 173 11.28 34.67 10.52
N VAL A 174 12.05 35.75 10.43
CA VAL A 174 13.51 35.73 10.60
C VAL A 174 13.84 36.45 11.91
N ASP A 175 14.79 35.89 12.67
CA ASP A 175 15.24 36.52 13.90
C ASP A 175 15.92 37.88 13.64
N ASN A 176 15.92 38.78 14.62
CA ASN A 176 16.46 40.15 14.56
C ASN A 176 15.76 41.17 13.63
N GLY A 177 14.51 40.94 13.23
CA GLY A 177 13.75 41.94 12.45
C GLY A 177 14.27 42.11 11.02
N GLY A 178 15.03 41.13 10.52
CA GLY A 178 15.35 41.02 9.10
C GLY A 178 14.06 40.96 8.29
N VAL A 179 13.96 41.82 7.27
CA VAL A 179 12.84 41.74 6.32
C VAL A 179 13.17 40.59 5.36
N PRO A 180 12.28 39.60 5.17
CA PRO A 180 12.48 38.58 4.16
C PRO A 180 12.75 39.27 2.82
N SER A 181 13.72 38.76 2.05
CA SER A 181 13.92 39.21 0.67
C SER A 181 12.58 39.19 -0.06
N VAL A 182 12.19 40.30 -0.67
CA VAL A 182 10.91 40.46 -1.41
C VAL A 182 10.89 39.66 -2.71
N THR A 183 11.97 38.92 -2.99
CA THR A 183 12.07 38.06 -4.15
C THR A 183 11.19 36.84 -3.93
N PRO A 184 10.22 36.56 -4.83
CA PRO A 184 9.43 35.34 -4.74
C PRO A 184 10.38 34.14 -4.68
N VAL A 185 10.23 33.34 -3.64
CA VAL A 185 11.03 32.13 -3.47
C VAL A 185 10.63 31.19 -4.60
N PRO A 186 11.55 30.73 -5.45
CA PRO A 186 11.21 29.76 -6.48
C PRO A 186 10.65 28.50 -5.81
N THR A 187 9.46 28.09 -6.23
CA THR A 187 8.83 26.84 -5.80
C THR A 187 8.77 25.89 -6.98
N VAL A 188 9.25 24.68 -6.77
CA VAL A 188 9.04 23.57 -7.71
C VAL A 188 7.81 22.81 -7.21
N ASN A 189 6.92 22.39 -8.11
CA ASN A 189 5.80 21.51 -7.75
C ASN A 189 6.27 20.06 -7.70
N ALA A 190 5.63 19.25 -6.85
CA ALA A 190 5.76 17.81 -6.86
C ALA A 190 4.57 17.13 -7.54
N THR A 191 4.78 15.88 -7.95
CA THR A 191 3.71 15.02 -8.48
C THR A 191 3.67 13.69 -7.76
N ILE A 192 2.46 13.17 -7.56
CA ILE A 192 2.21 11.80 -7.11
C ILE A 192 1.39 11.10 -8.19
N THR A 193 1.92 10.01 -8.74
CA THR A 193 1.19 9.15 -9.68
C THR A 193 0.56 7.97 -8.96
N ILE A 194 -0.68 7.65 -9.31
CA ILE A 194 -1.35 6.45 -8.83
C ILE A 194 -0.87 5.25 -9.63
N ASP A 195 -0.05 4.41 -8.99
CA ASP A 195 0.35 3.14 -9.55
C ASP A 195 -0.78 2.12 -9.44
N PRO A 196 -0.80 1.10 -10.32
CA PRO A 196 -1.66 -0.04 -10.10
C PRO A 196 -1.41 -0.61 -8.69
N PRO A 197 -2.47 -1.05 -8.00
CA PRO A 197 -2.32 -1.68 -6.69
C PRO A 197 -1.34 -2.83 -6.78
N SER A 198 -0.61 -3.15 -5.70
CA SER A 198 0.36 -4.24 -5.67
C SER A 198 -0.33 -5.55 -6.07
N ILE A 199 -0.17 -5.93 -7.34
CA ILE A 199 -0.67 -7.18 -7.88
C ILE A 199 0.32 -8.24 -7.44
N PHE A 200 -0.12 -9.17 -6.60
CA PHE A 200 0.66 -10.38 -6.40
C PHE A 200 0.08 -11.56 -7.16
N LYS A 201 0.99 -12.45 -7.55
CA LYS A 201 0.68 -13.71 -8.20
C LYS A 201 1.27 -14.82 -7.36
N PHE A 202 0.49 -15.86 -7.14
CA PHE A 202 0.98 -17.12 -6.62
C PHE A 202 0.51 -18.24 -7.53
N GLN A 203 1.30 -19.31 -7.60
CA GLN A 203 1.02 -20.46 -8.44
C GLN A 203 0.31 -21.54 -7.64
N ILE A 204 -0.73 -22.14 -8.20
CA ILE A 204 -1.36 -23.34 -7.67
C ILE A 204 -0.74 -24.54 -8.36
N GLY A 205 -0.04 -25.37 -7.59
CA GLY A 205 0.52 -26.63 -8.05
C GLY A 205 -0.44 -27.78 -7.76
N LEU A 206 -0.51 -28.75 -8.67
CA LEU A 206 -1.28 -29.98 -8.49
C LEU A 206 -0.31 -31.15 -8.51
N GLU A 207 -0.39 -32.02 -7.50
CA GLU A 207 0.37 -33.26 -7.55
C GLU A 207 -0.14 -34.17 -8.68
N GLY A 208 0.78 -34.77 -9.43
CA GLY A 208 0.47 -35.61 -10.60
C GLY A 208 0.39 -34.87 -11.93
N GLY A 209 0.14 -33.56 -11.90
CA GLY A 209 0.02 -32.71 -13.08
C GLY A 209 1.16 -31.71 -13.25
N GLN A 210 1.57 -31.40 -14.48
CA GLN A 210 2.29 -30.15 -14.76
C GLN A 210 1.33 -28.97 -14.54
N ASN A 211 1.50 -28.24 -13.44
CA ASN A 211 1.08 -26.84 -13.22
C ASN A 211 -0.18 -26.39 -13.97
N SER A 212 -1.35 -27.04 -13.81
CA SER A 212 -2.63 -26.65 -14.48
C SER A 212 -2.51 -26.28 -15.97
N GLY A 213 -1.43 -26.71 -16.62
CA GLY A 213 -0.86 -26.19 -17.86
C GLY A 213 -1.58 -26.76 -19.06
N LEU A 214 -2.90 -26.62 -19.11
CA LEU A 214 -3.65 -26.85 -20.32
C LEU A 214 -3.21 -25.78 -21.33
N ASN A 215 -2.40 -26.19 -22.30
CA ASN A 215 -2.17 -25.47 -23.55
C ASN A 215 -3.41 -25.52 -24.46
N ILE A 216 -4.59 -25.45 -23.85
CA ILE A 216 -5.91 -25.36 -24.45
C ILE A 216 -6.60 -24.31 -23.59
N PRO A 217 -7.16 -23.23 -24.17
CA PRO A 217 -7.87 -22.22 -23.40
C PRO A 217 -8.86 -22.93 -22.47
N ALA A 218 -8.65 -22.78 -21.17
CA ALA A 218 -9.55 -23.32 -20.17
C ALA A 218 -10.92 -22.67 -20.41
N VAL A 219 -11.81 -23.45 -21.01
CA VAL A 219 -13.17 -23.80 -20.57
C VAL A 219 -13.86 -22.75 -19.64
N PRO A 220 -15.17 -22.49 -19.82
CA PRO A 220 -15.89 -21.32 -19.32
C PRO A 220 -15.90 -21.17 -17.79
N ASP A 221 -16.47 -20.05 -17.33
CA ASP A 221 -16.55 -19.53 -15.95
C ASP A 221 -17.16 -20.45 -14.85
N ASP A 222 -17.04 -21.78 -14.91
CA ASP A 222 -17.62 -22.71 -13.93
C ASP A 222 -16.61 -23.69 -13.28
N VAL A 223 -16.26 -23.37 -12.03
CA VAL A 223 -16.18 -24.32 -10.88
C VAL A 223 -15.20 -25.50 -11.00
N LEU A 224 -13.90 -25.31 -10.74
CA LEU A 224 -12.99 -26.44 -10.48
C LEU A 224 -12.04 -26.23 -9.29
N THR A 225 -11.45 -25.05 -9.17
CA THR A 225 -10.54 -24.73 -8.06
C THR A 225 -11.11 -23.53 -7.31
N GLN A 226 -11.50 -23.72 -6.05
CA GLN A 226 -11.94 -22.64 -5.19
C GLN A 226 -10.73 -22.06 -4.48
N VAL A 227 -10.55 -20.74 -4.61
CA VAL A 227 -9.51 -19.98 -3.93
C VAL A 227 -10.19 -18.98 -3.03
N THR A 228 -9.83 -18.97 -1.75
CA THR A 228 -10.20 -17.91 -0.81
C THR A 228 -8.94 -17.30 -0.23
N ILE A 229 -8.92 -15.97 -0.12
CA ILE A 229 -7.85 -15.22 0.55
C ILE A 229 -8.48 -14.50 1.73
N ASN A 230 -8.00 -14.80 2.94
CA ASN A 230 -8.57 -14.34 4.22
C ASN A 230 -10.09 -14.64 4.35
N GLY A 231 -10.55 -15.75 3.76
CA GLY A 231 -11.96 -16.15 3.77
C GLY A 231 -12.86 -15.38 2.78
N ILE A 232 -12.30 -14.50 1.96
CA ILE A 232 -12.98 -13.80 0.86
C ILE A 232 -12.62 -14.50 -0.45
N TYR A 233 -13.52 -14.60 -1.43
CA TYR A 233 -13.25 -15.16 -2.76
C TYR A 233 -12.62 -14.12 -3.69
N PRO A 234 -11.36 -14.24 -4.14
CA PRO A 234 -10.76 -13.11 -4.82
C PRO A 234 -9.63 -13.51 -5.79
N CYS A 235 -9.96 -14.18 -6.88
CA CYS A 235 -9.19 -13.90 -8.10
C CYS A 235 -9.99 -12.78 -8.79
N ASP A 236 -9.42 -11.59 -8.96
CA ASP A 236 -10.12 -10.46 -9.58
C ASP A 236 -10.43 -10.76 -11.04
N GLY A 237 -11.64 -11.27 -11.29
CA GLY A 237 -12.03 -11.82 -12.59
C GLY A 237 -12.32 -13.33 -12.61
N GLY A 238 -12.35 -13.99 -11.46
CA GLY A 238 -13.04 -15.28 -11.30
C GLY A 238 -12.27 -16.55 -11.69
N GLY A 239 -10.99 -16.46 -12.07
CA GLY A 239 -10.25 -17.63 -12.55
C GLY A 239 -8.76 -17.66 -12.19
N VAL A 240 -8.24 -18.88 -12.09
CA VAL A 240 -6.80 -19.19 -12.13
C VAL A 240 -6.41 -19.23 -13.61
N ASP A 241 -5.31 -18.58 -14.00
CA ASP A 241 -4.87 -18.60 -15.39
C ASP A 241 -4.44 -20.02 -15.85
N PRO A 242 -4.26 -20.27 -17.16
CA PRO A 242 -3.86 -21.58 -17.66
C PRO A 242 -2.48 -22.07 -17.16
N LEU A 243 -1.70 -21.24 -16.49
CA LEU A 243 -0.40 -21.59 -15.90
C LEU A 243 -0.48 -21.81 -14.38
N GLY A 244 -1.68 -21.70 -13.82
CA GLY A 244 -1.94 -21.89 -12.40
C GLY A 244 -1.82 -20.63 -11.55
N PHE A 245 -1.67 -19.45 -12.16
CA PHE A 245 -1.56 -18.22 -11.40
C PHE A 245 -2.95 -17.66 -11.06
N CYS A 246 -3.21 -17.48 -9.77
CA CYS A 246 -4.28 -16.56 -9.35
C CYS A 246 -3.66 -15.17 -9.18
N THR A 247 -4.27 -14.18 -9.82
CA THR A 247 -3.89 -12.77 -9.70
C THR A 247 -4.84 -12.11 -8.71
N PHE A 248 -4.28 -11.48 -7.69
CA PHE A 248 -5.06 -10.76 -6.68
C PHE A 248 -4.65 -9.29 -6.62
N ASN A 249 -5.65 -8.43 -6.69
CA ASN A 249 -5.58 -7.01 -6.50
C ASN A 249 -5.73 -6.72 -5.00
N ASN A 250 -4.62 -6.33 -4.39
CA ASN A 250 -4.57 -6.12 -2.96
C ASN A 250 -5.08 -4.75 -2.48
N ALA A 251 -5.91 -4.04 -3.25
CA ALA A 251 -6.34 -2.68 -2.94
C ALA A 251 -7.09 -2.49 -1.59
N THR A 252 -7.40 -3.57 -0.84
CA THR A 252 -8.14 -3.47 0.45
C THR A 252 -7.65 -4.38 1.58
N THR A 253 -6.64 -5.23 1.36
CA THR A 253 -6.20 -6.22 2.37
C THR A 253 -4.74 -5.98 2.79
N SER A 254 -4.47 -5.82 4.08
CA SER A 254 -3.09 -5.74 4.56
C SER A 254 -2.56 -7.17 4.81
N PRO A 255 -1.28 -7.47 4.51
CA PRO A 255 -0.68 -8.76 4.87
C PRO A 255 -0.68 -8.98 6.40
N PRO A 256 -0.64 -10.24 6.88
CA PRO A 256 -0.45 -11.46 6.12
C PRO A 256 -1.71 -11.95 5.39
N TYR A 257 -1.52 -12.59 4.24
CA TYR A 257 -2.58 -13.25 3.48
C TYR A 257 -2.65 -14.72 3.83
N SER A 258 -3.82 -15.19 4.24
CA SER A 258 -4.13 -16.61 4.41
C SER A 258 -4.90 -17.11 3.20
N ILE A 259 -4.25 -17.90 2.35
CA ILE A 259 -4.82 -18.43 1.12
C ILE A 259 -5.28 -19.85 1.38
N SER A 260 -6.56 -20.16 1.12
CA SER A 260 -7.09 -21.52 1.10
C SER A 260 -7.48 -21.89 -0.31
N VAL A 261 -7.00 -23.06 -0.76
CA VAL A 261 -7.27 -23.59 -2.10
C VAL A 261 -7.89 -24.98 -1.95
N SER A 262 -8.97 -25.24 -2.68
CA SER A 262 -9.61 -26.55 -2.76
C SER A 262 -10.01 -26.88 -4.20
N ARG A 263 -9.98 -28.17 -4.54
CA ARG A 263 -10.35 -28.67 -5.87
C ARG A 263 -10.89 -30.09 -5.72
N ALA A 264 -11.95 -30.44 -6.45
CA ALA A 264 -12.50 -31.79 -6.42
C ALA A 264 -11.45 -32.84 -6.81
N GLY A 265 -11.33 -33.91 -6.03
CA GLY A 265 -10.32 -34.95 -6.20
C GLY A 265 -8.95 -34.62 -5.60
N TYR A 266 -8.79 -33.44 -5.00
CA TYR A 266 -7.56 -33.02 -4.36
C TYR A 266 -7.82 -32.60 -2.91
N LEU A 267 -6.88 -32.96 -2.05
CA LEU A 267 -6.89 -32.53 -0.66
C LEU A 267 -6.64 -31.02 -0.57
N SER A 268 -7.49 -30.33 0.18
CA SER A 268 -7.39 -28.87 0.34
C SER A 268 -6.07 -28.43 0.98
N ALA A 269 -5.64 -27.20 0.68
CA ALA A 269 -4.42 -26.63 1.22
C ALA A 269 -4.64 -25.20 1.73
N THR A 270 -3.81 -24.80 2.69
CA THR A 270 -3.74 -23.43 3.21
C THR A 270 -2.30 -22.95 3.25
N ALA A 271 -2.06 -21.72 2.80
CA ALA A 271 -0.74 -21.09 2.84
C ALA A 271 -0.83 -19.67 3.39
N ASN A 272 0.20 -19.23 4.10
CA ASN A 272 0.28 -17.86 4.62
C ASN A 272 1.43 -17.10 3.95
N PHE A 273 1.14 -15.94 3.37
CA PHE A 273 2.13 -15.10 2.71
C PHE A 273 2.20 -13.73 3.37
N THR A 274 3.42 -13.27 3.70
CA THR A 274 3.67 -11.91 4.19
C THR A 274 3.95 -10.93 3.06
N ASP A 275 4.55 -11.43 1.97
CA ASP A 275 4.80 -10.70 0.72
C ASP A 275 4.85 -11.72 -0.43
N PRO A 276 3.69 -12.12 -0.98
CA PRO A 276 3.64 -13.08 -2.06
C PRO A 276 4.27 -12.48 -3.34
N GLY A 277 5.51 -12.84 -3.64
CA GLY A 277 6.08 -12.63 -4.96
C GLY A 277 5.69 -13.74 -5.94
N ASN A 278 6.04 -13.57 -7.23
CA ASN A 278 5.80 -14.53 -8.31
C ASN A 278 6.32 -15.97 -8.06
N SER A 279 7.13 -16.19 -7.03
CA SER A 279 7.70 -17.50 -6.65
C SER A 279 6.88 -18.23 -5.59
N SER A 280 5.80 -17.63 -5.10
CA SER A 280 4.92 -18.22 -4.08
C SER A 280 4.06 -19.30 -4.72
N SER A 281 3.97 -20.48 -4.11
CA SER A 281 3.08 -21.54 -4.60
C SER A 281 2.29 -22.22 -3.49
N VAL A 282 1.13 -22.76 -3.85
CA VAL A 282 0.26 -23.57 -2.99
C VAL A 282 0.01 -24.90 -3.70
N TRP A 283 0.43 -26.01 -3.10
CA TRP A 283 0.30 -27.34 -3.69
C TRP A 283 -0.89 -28.11 -3.13
N LEU A 284 -1.70 -28.69 -4.02
CA LEU A 284 -2.77 -29.62 -3.67
C LEU A 284 -2.31 -31.06 -3.90
N LEU A 285 -2.61 -31.94 -2.94
CA LEU A 285 -2.29 -33.36 -3.03
C LEU A 285 -3.43 -34.14 -3.69
N ALA A 286 -3.11 -35.00 -4.65
CA ALA A 286 -4.11 -35.83 -5.31
C ALA A 286 -4.63 -36.90 -4.34
N GLY A 287 -5.96 -37.09 -4.27
CA GLY A 287 -6.53 -38.29 -3.66
C GLY A 287 -7.78 -38.14 -2.80
N ASP A 288 -8.27 -36.93 -2.54
CA ASP A 288 -9.52 -36.72 -1.76
C ASP A 288 -10.72 -36.71 -2.71
N LEU A 289 -11.18 -37.90 -3.11
CA LEU A 289 -12.23 -38.06 -4.13
C LEU A 289 -13.63 -37.87 -3.57
N ASN A 290 -13.84 -38.15 -2.29
CA ASN A 290 -15.14 -37.99 -1.63
C ASN A 290 -15.32 -36.62 -0.96
N ASN A 291 -14.28 -35.77 -0.97
CA ASN A 291 -14.24 -34.44 -0.35
C ASN A 291 -14.49 -34.47 1.17
N ASP A 292 -13.98 -35.48 1.87
CA ASP A 292 -14.03 -35.57 3.34
C ASP A 292 -12.79 -34.98 4.03
N ASN A 293 -11.84 -34.44 3.24
CA ASN A 293 -10.60 -33.83 3.67
C ASN A 293 -9.62 -34.82 4.33
N VAL A 294 -9.75 -36.12 4.03
CA VAL A 294 -8.84 -37.18 4.47
C VAL A 294 -8.67 -38.22 3.35
N ILE A 295 -7.46 -38.37 2.83
CA ILE A 295 -7.19 -39.41 1.82
C ILE A 295 -7.14 -40.77 2.52
N ASN A 296 -8.16 -41.59 2.33
CA ASN A 296 -8.32 -42.84 3.07
C ASN A 296 -8.82 -44.00 2.18
N ILE A 297 -9.26 -45.09 2.81
CA ILE A 297 -9.65 -46.31 2.09
C ILE A 297 -10.91 -46.10 1.24
N PHE A 298 -11.78 -45.17 1.62
CA PHE A 298 -12.97 -44.84 0.85
C PHE A 298 -12.62 -44.14 -0.47
N ASP A 299 -11.60 -43.28 -0.48
CA ASP A 299 -11.08 -42.69 -1.72
C ASP A 299 -10.44 -43.73 -2.63
N ILE A 300 -9.62 -44.62 -2.07
CA ILE A 300 -9.03 -45.74 -2.82
C ILE A 300 -10.12 -46.65 -3.40
N GLN A 301 -11.20 -46.91 -2.65
CA GLN A 301 -12.31 -47.71 -3.14
C GLN A 301 -13.03 -47.02 -4.30
N LEU A 302 -13.25 -45.70 -4.22
CA LEU A 302 -13.80 -44.91 -5.32
C LEU A 302 -12.88 -45.00 -6.54
N MET A 303 -11.59 -44.71 -6.38
CA MET A 303 -10.60 -44.80 -7.45
C MET A 303 -10.55 -46.18 -8.11
N ALA A 304 -10.54 -47.24 -7.31
CA ALA A 304 -10.52 -48.61 -7.79
C ALA A 304 -11.78 -48.96 -8.61
N SER A 305 -12.93 -48.36 -8.29
CA SER A 305 -14.16 -48.54 -9.07
C SER A 305 -14.12 -47.84 -10.43
N LEU A 306 -13.21 -46.87 -10.60
CA LEU A 306 -13.05 -46.10 -11.84
C LEU A 306 -11.89 -46.60 -12.71
N LEU A 307 -11.03 -47.49 -12.21
CA LEU A 307 -9.90 -48.05 -12.96
C LEU A 307 -10.32 -48.62 -14.32
N GLY A 308 -9.61 -48.21 -15.37
CA GLY A 308 -9.86 -48.56 -16.76
C GLY A 308 -10.98 -47.75 -17.42
N SER A 309 -11.60 -46.82 -16.71
CA SER A 309 -12.62 -45.94 -17.29
C SER A 309 -11.98 -44.85 -18.14
N PRO A 310 -12.46 -44.63 -19.37
CA PRO A 310 -12.05 -43.48 -20.15
C PRO A 310 -12.65 -42.20 -19.55
N VAL A 311 -11.82 -41.17 -19.42
CA VAL A 311 -12.28 -39.81 -19.17
C VAL A 311 -12.58 -39.19 -20.52
N GLY A 312 -13.86 -38.96 -20.80
CA GLY A 312 -14.28 -38.32 -22.06
C GLY A 312 -13.66 -36.93 -22.22
N PRO A 313 -13.68 -36.36 -23.45
CA PRO A 313 -13.33 -34.95 -23.63
C PRO A 313 -14.15 -34.11 -22.65
N PRO A 314 -13.57 -33.05 -22.06
CA PRO A 314 -14.16 -32.39 -20.92
C PRO A 314 -15.59 -31.92 -21.24
N PRO A 315 -16.64 -32.45 -20.57
CA PRO A 315 -17.92 -31.78 -20.53
C PRO A 315 -17.78 -30.53 -19.64
N SER A 316 -18.72 -29.59 -19.77
CA SER A 316 -18.87 -28.41 -18.91
C SER A 316 -19.21 -28.73 -17.45
N GLU A 317 -19.11 -29.99 -17.01
CA GLU A 317 -19.39 -30.41 -15.64
C GLU A 317 -18.28 -31.34 -15.17
N THR A 318 -17.74 -31.06 -13.97
CA THR A 318 -16.76 -31.91 -13.30
C THR A 318 -17.40 -33.25 -12.98
N THR A 319 -17.00 -34.29 -13.71
CA THR A 319 -17.41 -35.66 -13.35
C THR A 319 -16.39 -36.25 -12.38
N LEU A 320 -16.83 -37.17 -11.52
CA LEU A 320 -15.95 -37.97 -10.64
C LEU A 320 -14.77 -38.60 -11.41
N LEU A 321 -14.97 -38.89 -12.70
CA LEU A 321 -13.95 -39.41 -13.60
C LEU A 321 -12.82 -38.39 -13.86
N GLN A 322 -13.13 -37.12 -14.07
CA GLN A 322 -12.13 -36.07 -14.29
C GLN A 322 -11.33 -35.74 -13.03
N SER A 323 -11.93 -35.89 -11.85
CA SER A 323 -11.24 -35.70 -10.58
C SER A 323 -10.32 -36.87 -10.20
N ALA A 324 -10.34 -37.96 -10.97
CA ALA A 324 -9.62 -39.20 -10.70
C ALA A 324 -8.53 -39.53 -11.74
N ASP A 325 -8.37 -38.71 -12.78
CA ASP A 325 -7.31 -38.83 -13.79
C ASP A 325 -6.23 -37.77 -13.49
N TYR A 326 -5.15 -38.22 -12.85
CA TYR A 326 -4.11 -37.34 -12.32
C TYR A 326 -2.83 -37.36 -13.15
N THR A 327 -2.58 -38.44 -13.90
CA THR A 327 -1.28 -38.77 -14.48
C THR A 327 -1.39 -39.06 -15.97
N GLY A 328 -0.23 -39.07 -16.65
CA GLY A 328 -0.14 -39.39 -18.07
C GLY A 328 1.14 -38.83 -18.69
N PRO A 329 1.33 -38.96 -20.02
CA PRO A 329 2.54 -38.51 -20.70
C PRO A 329 2.87 -37.04 -20.43
N GLY A 330 4.02 -36.78 -19.80
CA GLY A 330 4.43 -35.44 -19.41
C GLY A 330 3.72 -34.88 -18.17
N ASN A 331 3.16 -35.76 -17.32
CA ASN A 331 2.32 -35.39 -16.17
C ASN A 331 1.09 -34.58 -16.62
N ILE A 332 0.42 -35.06 -17.66
CA ILE A 332 -0.82 -34.49 -18.19
C ILE A 332 -1.85 -35.62 -18.13
N PRO A 333 -3.04 -35.41 -17.54
CA PRO A 333 -4.13 -36.39 -17.57
C PRO A 333 -4.31 -36.97 -18.97
N ASP A 334 -4.19 -38.29 -19.11
CA ASP A 334 -4.15 -38.95 -20.42
C ASP A 334 -5.53 -39.39 -20.92
N GLY A 335 -6.58 -39.08 -20.17
CA GLY A 335 -7.94 -39.47 -20.49
C GLY A 335 -8.26 -40.90 -20.06
N LEU A 336 -7.42 -41.55 -19.26
CA LEU A 336 -7.62 -42.91 -18.80
C LEU A 336 -7.20 -43.07 -17.34
N ILE A 337 -8.18 -43.35 -16.47
CA ILE A 337 -7.91 -43.66 -15.07
C ILE A 337 -7.23 -45.04 -15.01
N ASN A 338 -5.95 -45.05 -14.67
CA ASN A 338 -5.11 -46.22 -14.72
C ASN A 338 -4.34 -46.42 -13.40
N ILE A 339 -3.46 -47.42 -13.38
CA ILE A 339 -2.75 -47.79 -12.15
C ILE A 339 -1.81 -46.69 -11.66
N GLN A 340 -1.31 -45.82 -12.55
CA GLN A 340 -0.44 -44.71 -12.20
C GLN A 340 -1.19 -43.67 -11.35
N ASP A 341 -2.45 -43.37 -11.69
CA ASP A 341 -3.30 -42.47 -10.91
C ASP A 341 -3.55 -43.03 -9.51
N LEU A 342 -3.85 -44.33 -9.42
CA LEU A 342 -4.08 -44.99 -8.14
C LEU A 342 -2.80 -45.01 -7.28
N VAL A 343 -1.63 -45.26 -7.90
CA VAL A 343 -0.34 -45.23 -7.19
C VAL A 343 -0.03 -43.84 -6.65
N LEU A 344 -0.30 -42.79 -7.44
CA LEU A 344 -0.14 -41.41 -6.99
C LEU A 344 -1.05 -41.09 -5.81
N MET A 345 -2.33 -41.45 -5.87
CA MET A 345 -3.26 -41.29 -4.75
C MET A 345 -2.79 -42.06 -3.51
N ALA A 346 -2.39 -43.32 -3.68
CA ALA A 346 -1.97 -44.19 -2.58
C ALA A 346 -0.72 -43.66 -1.85
N LYS A 347 0.14 -42.90 -2.54
CA LYS A 347 1.27 -42.18 -1.92
C LYS A 347 0.82 -41.26 -0.79
N ASN A 348 -0.36 -40.67 -0.94
CA ASN A 348 -0.92 -39.70 0.01
C ASN A 348 -1.90 -40.34 1.02
N PHE A 349 -1.94 -41.67 1.09
CA PHE A 349 -2.85 -42.37 2.00
C PHE A 349 -2.59 -42.00 3.47
N GLY A 350 -3.66 -41.68 4.19
CA GLY A 350 -3.66 -41.28 5.58
C GLY A 350 -3.39 -39.79 5.81
N VAL A 351 -3.18 -38.99 4.75
CA VAL A 351 -3.02 -37.54 4.88
C VAL A 351 -4.37 -36.88 5.10
N SER A 352 -4.44 -35.94 6.04
CA SER A 352 -5.62 -35.12 6.33
C SER A 352 -5.34 -33.66 6.02
N GLY A 353 -6.33 -32.96 5.48
CA GLY A 353 -6.22 -31.55 5.14
C GLY A 353 -6.78 -30.62 6.22
N PRO A 354 -6.74 -29.30 5.99
CA PRO A 354 -5.99 -28.65 4.93
C PRO A 354 -4.48 -28.84 5.14
N THR A 355 -3.73 -29.07 4.07
CA THR A 355 -2.26 -29.10 4.16
C THR A 355 -1.69 -27.68 4.32
N ASP A 356 -0.39 -27.56 4.60
CA ASP A 356 0.30 -26.27 4.69
C ASP A 356 0.68 -25.66 3.33
N GLY A 357 0.20 -26.25 2.23
CA GLY A 357 0.45 -25.80 0.85
C GLY A 357 1.88 -26.00 0.37
N SER A 358 2.74 -26.65 1.15
CA SER A 358 4.12 -26.93 0.78
C SER A 358 4.23 -28.00 -0.31
N VAL A 359 5.33 -27.96 -1.07
CA VAL A 359 5.61 -28.97 -2.09
C VAL A 359 5.72 -30.34 -1.40
N PRO A 360 4.97 -31.38 -1.83
CA PRO A 360 5.08 -32.70 -1.24
C PRO A 360 6.52 -33.22 -1.28
N SER A 361 7.08 -33.51 -0.12
CA SER A 361 8.47 -34.00 0.02
C SER A 361 8.56 -35.43 -0.50
N GLY A 362 8.93 -35.59 -1.78
CA GLY A 362 9.07 -36.89 -2.41
C GLY A 362 8.72 -36.83 -3.88
N THR A 363 9.55 -36.14 -4.67
CA THR A 363 9.54 -36.29 -6.13
C THR A 363 10.06 -37.69 -6.46
N PHE A 364 9.19 -38.56 -6.95
CA PHE A 364 9.64 -39.75 -7.66
C PHE A 364 10.16 -39.31 -9.03
N PRO A 365 11.35 -39.78 -9.46
CA PRO A 365 11.75 -39.66 -10.84
C PRO A 365 10.94 -40.69 -11.65
N PHE A 366 9.87 -40.25 -12.30
CA PHE A 366 9.26 -41.00 -13.39
C PHE A 366 9.40 -40.21 -14.68
#